data_AF-A0A1W9Q7E3-F1
#
_entry.id   AF-A0A1W9Q7E3-F1
#
_cell.length_a   1.000
_cell.length_b   1.000
_cell.length_c   1.000
_cell.angle_alpha   90.00
_cell.angle_beta   90.00
_cell.angle_gamma   90.00
#
_symmetry.space_group_name_H-M   'P 1'
#
loop_
_entity.id
_entity.type
_entity.pdbx_description
1 polymer ?
#
loop_
_entity_poly.entity_id
_entity_poly.type
_entity_poly.pdbx_seq_one_letter_code
_entity_poly.pdbx_strand_id
1 'polypeptide(L)'
;MKPSLRVVSPKEVLEGRVSSRVERAIRRLESGSVEHRGALRAAAALCSRGLRAGLPPSASEAPLAAVELIRDAAAQSRPKSPSLAAVEKQLLASVESAESVVVRAFERTLSPAPECPVPGEETAWQSFNQTADRSFRRYVSLSAHLTLDAHLELIRALGTPAALIDVIVALASAHAYLTCAAGSLRHTSFRVQAFRQASWDASRPTSVALGLGVSELASQTLHEFLGSKFSSHVVREQAQLEEFFLWATGG
;
A
#
# COMPACT_ATOMS: atom_id res chain seq x y z
N MET A 1 -29.35 17.55 -9.96
CA MET A 1 -28.63 16.34 -9.52
C MET A 1 -27.56 16.76 -8.54
N LYS A 2 -27.57 16.27 -7.30
CA LYS A 2 -26.46 16.50 -6.37
C LYS A 2 -25.25 15.72 -6.91
N PRO A 3 -24.05 16.32 -7.06
CA PRO A 3 -22.86 15.53 -7.28
C PRO A 3 -22.67 14.64 -6.04
N SER A 4 -22.91 13.33 -6.17
CA SER A 4 -22.56 12.41 -5.10
C SER A 4 -21.04 12.39 -5.07
N LEU A 5 -20.46 12.99 -4.03
CA LEU A 5 -19.07 12.77 -3.68
C LEU A 5 -18.87 11.25 -3.63
N ARG A 6 -17.98 10.75 -4.49
CA ARG A 6 -17.61 9.34 -4.52
C ARG A 6 -16.75 9.10 -3.28
N VAL A 7 -17.42 8.80 -2.16
CA VAL A 7 -16.75 8.35 -0.95
C VAL A 7 -16.07 7.05 -1.32
N VAL A 8 -14.74 7.07 -1.39
CA VAL A 8 -13.94 5.85 -1.57
C VAL A 8 -14.33 4.93 -0.42
N SER A 9 -15.00 3.83 -0.73
CA SER A 9 -15.61 3.04 0.33
C SER A 9 -14.51 2.40 1.20
N PRO A 10 -14.81 2.09 2.46
CA PRO A 10 -13.91 1.31 3.32
C PRO A 10 -13.56 -0.09 2.78
N LYS A 11 -14.06 -0.49 1.61
CA LYS A 11 -13.76 -1.76 0.93
C LYS A 11 -13.10 -1.57 -0.44
N GLU A 12 -12.99 -0.35 -0.95
CA GLU A 12 -12.34 -0.11 -2.24
C GLU A 12 -10.82 -0.15 -2.05
N VAL A 13 -10.19 -1.15 -2.68
CA VAL A 13 -8.74 -1.17 -2.93
C VAL A 13 -8.49 -0.20 -4.07
N LEU A 14 -7.61 0.76 -3.86
CA LEU A 14 -7.24 1.71 -4.91
C LEU A 14 -6.09 1.08 -5.70
N GLU A 15 -6.42 0.37 -6.79
CA GLU A 15 -5.46 -0.34 -7.61
C GLU A 15 -4.83 0.57 -8.69
N GLY A 16 -3.51 0.49 -8.85
CA GLY A 16 -2.79 1.07 -9.97
C GLY A 16 -2.92 0.22 -11.25
N ARG A 17 -2.71 0.82 -12.42
CA ARG A 17 -2.61 0.11 -13.71
C ARG A 17 -1.29 0.46 -14.38
N VAL A 18 -0.46 -0.54 -14.67
CA VAL A 18 0.80 -0.34 -15.41
C VAL A 18 0.59 0.32 -16.77
N SER A 19 1.60 1.04 -17.27
CA SER A 19 1.53 1.62 -18.62
C SER A 19 1.44 0.55 -19.70
N SER A 20 0.75 0.86 -20.81
CA SER A 20 0.63 -0.04 -21.95
C SER A 20 1.97 -0.38 -22.61
N ARG A 21 3.05 0.38 -22.34
CA ARG A 21 4.41 0.04 -22.79
C ARG A 21 4.94 -1.14 -21.99
N VAL A 22 4.88 -1.06 -20.66
CA VAL A 22 5.34 -2.11 -19.75
C VAL A 22 4.50 -3.37 -19.90
N GLU A 23 3.18 -3.23 -19.97
CA GLU A 23 2.29 -4.37 -20.20
C GLU A 23 2.64 -5.12 -21.49
N ARG A 24 2.87 -4.40 -22.59
CA ARG A 24 3.27 -5.02 -23.87
C ARG A 24 4.65 -5.65 -23.80
N ALA A 25 5.61 -5.03 -23.11
CA ALA A 25 6.94 -5.58 -22.94
C ALA A 25 6.89 -6.91 -22.17
N ILE A 26 6.17 -6.95 -21.04
CA ILE A 26 6.02 -8.14 -20.19
C ILE A 26 5.26 -9.25 -20.92
N ARG A 27 4.15 -8.95 -21.58
CA ARG A 27 3.33 -9.94 -22.29
C ARG A 27 4.05 -10.61 -23.47
N ARG A 28 5.12 -10.01 -23.98
CA ARG A 28 5.96 -10.58 -25.06
C ARG A 28 7.09 -11.47 -24.56
N LEU A 29 7.33 -11.51 -23.24
CA LEU A 29 8.36 -12.34 -22.66
C LEU A 29 7.98 -13.82 -22.77
N GLU A 30 8.89 -14.63 -23.29
CA GLU A 30 8.76 -16.08 -23.25
C GLU A 30 9.25 -16.61 -21.90
N SER A 31 8.52 -17.55 -21.30
CA SER A 31 8.94 -18.16 -20.04
C SER A 31 10.31 -18.82 -20.20
N GLY A 32 11.17 -18.64 -19.20
CA GLY A 32 12.58 -19.06 -19.25
C GLY A 32 13.52 -18.31 -20.20
N SER A 33 13.07 -17.34 -21.01
CA SER A 33 13.96 -16.53 -21.88
C SER A 33 14.98 -15.69 -21.09
N VAL A 34 16.01 -15.16 -21.77
CA VAL A 34 17.02 -14.30 -21.13
C VAL A 34 16.36 -13.04 -20.56
N GLU A 35 15.47 -12.45 -21.33
CA GLU A 35 14.70 -11.25 -21.03
C GLU A 35 13.76 -11.51 -19.85
N HIS A 36 13.07 -12.65 -19.84
CA HIS A 36 12.23 -13.05 -18.71
C HIS A 36 13.02 -13.22 -17.41
N ARG A 37 14.19 -13.86 -17.47
CA ARG A 37 15.09 -13.99 -16.30
C ARG A 37 15.61 -12.64 -15.82
N GLY A 38 15.92 -11.72 -16.74
CA GLY A 38 16.27 -10.33 -16.41
C GLY A 38 15.13 -9.62 -15.67
N ALA A 39 13.91 -9.75 -16.18
CA ALA A 39 12.70 -9.19 -15.59
C ALA A 39 12.41 -9.76 -14.18
N LEU A 40 12.59 -11.06 -13.99
CA LEU A 40 12.48 -11.73 -12.68
C LEU A 40 13.49 -11.19 -11.67
N ARG A 41 14.74 -10.94 -12.08
CA ARG A 41 15.77 -10.34 -11.20
C ARG A 41 15.42 -8.91 -10.82
N ALA A 42 14.93 -8.13 -11.76
CA ALA A 42 14.48 -6.76 -11.51
C ALA A 42 13.31 -6.76 -10.50
N ALA A 43 12.30 -7.58 -10.74
CA ALA A 43 11.16 -7.73 -9.85
C ALA A 43 11.56 -8.25 -8.46
N ALA A 44 12.49 -9.21 -8.38
CA ALA A 44 13.06 -9.68 -7.13
C ALA A 44 13.79 -8.56 -6.35
N ALA A 45 14.52 -7.68 -7.03
CA ALA A 45 15.15 -6.51 -6.39
C ALA A 45 14.09 -5.54 -5.83
N LEU A 46 13.03 -5.27 -6.59
CA LEU A 46 11.91 -4.44 -6.14
C LEU A 46 11.20 -5.05 -4.93
N CYS A 47 10.92 -6.35 -4.97
CA CYS A 47 10.32 -7.11 -3.87
C CYS A 47 11.16 -7.06 -2.59
N SER A 48 12.48 -7.32 -2.66
CA SER A 48 13.37 -7.17 -1.50
C SER A 48 13.34 -5.77 -0.90
N ARG A 49 13.32 -4.73 -1.75
CA ARG A 49 13.22 -3.34 -1.29
C ARG A 49 11.87 -3.07 -0.63
N GLY A 50 10.79 -3.59 -1.21
CA GLY A 50 9.44 -3.53 -0.65
C GLY A 50 9.34 -4.13 0.74
N LEU A 51 9.87 -5.35 0.94
CA LEU A 51 9.89 -5.99 2.26
C LEU A 51 10.62 -5.17 3.31
N ARG A 52 11.80 -4.65 2.98
CA ARG A 52 12.60 -3.85 3.91
C ARG A 52 11.96 -2.52 4.27
N ALA A 53 11.13 -1.97 3.37
CA ALA A 53 10.42 -0.72 3.60
C ALA A 53 9.08 -0.92 4.32
N GLY A 54 8.35 -1.99 3.99
CA GLY A 54 6.97 -2.23 4.45
C GLY A 54 6.84 -3.14 5.66
N LEU A 55 7.84 -3.99 5.94
CA LEU A 55 7.79 -4.96 7.03
C LEU A 55 8.93 -4.75 8.04
N PRO A 56 8.69 -4.97 9.35
CA PRO A 56 9.75 -5.02 10.33
C PRO A 56 10.65 -6.26 10.11
N PRO A 57 11.91 -6.23 10.58
CA PRO A 57 12.87 -7.31 10.35
C PRO A 57 12.33 -8.70 10.67
N SER A 58 11.65 -8.85 11.82
CA SER A 58 11.06 -10.11 12.29
C SER A 58 9.97 -10.69 11.40
N ALA A 59 9.35 -9.88 10.54
CA ALA A 59 8.33 -10.32 9.56
C ALA A 59 8.90 -10.46 8.14
N SER A 60 10.14 -10.01 7.91
CA SER A 60 10.76 -9.94 6.58
C SER A 60 11.63 -11.16 6.24
N GLU A 61 12.10 -11.93 7.22
CA GLU A 61 13.10 -12.99 7.02
C GLU A 61 12.65 -14.09 6.06
N ALA A 62 11.47 -14.69 6.29
CA ALA A 62 10.94 -15.76 5.44
C ALA A 62 10.64 -15.26 4.01
N PRO A 63 9.98 -14.11 3.81
CA PRO A 63 9.81 -13.54 2.48
C PRO A 63 11.14 -13.20 1.77
N LEU A 64 12.16 -12.72 2.50
CA LEU A 64 13.47 -12.45 1.91
C LEU A 64 14.15 -13.72 1.42
N ALA A 65 14.07 -14.81 2.19
CA ALA A 65 14.58 -16.11 1.76
C ALA A 65 13.89 -16.61 0.48
N ALA A 66 12.59 -16.37 0.33
CA ALA A 66 11.85 -16.68 -0.89
C ALA A 66 12.38 -15.91 -2.12
N VAL A 67 12.72 -14.62 -1.94
CA VAL A 67 13.29 -13.80 -3.02
C VAL A 67 14.65 -14.31 -3.47
N GLU A 68 15.51 -14.73 -2.53
CA GLU A 68 16.82 -15.29 -2.89
C GLU A 68 16.67 -16.59 -3.71
N LEU A 69 15.71 -17.46 -3.36
CA LEU A 69 15.40 -18.65 -4.18
C LEU A 69 14.98 -18.31 -5.61
N ILE A 70 14.22 -17.23 -5.79
CA ILE A 70 13.80 -16.76 -7.12
C ILE A 70 14.98 -16.17 -7.89
N ARG A 71 15.89 -15.44 -7.23
CA ARG A 71 17.13 -14.95 -7.86
C ARG A 71 18.01 -16.11 -8.35
N ASP A 72 18.14 -17.14 -7.52
CA ASP A 72 18.88 -18.35 -7.88
C ASP A 72 18.20 -19.09 -9.04
N ALA A 73 16.88 -19.22 -9.01
CA ALA A 73 16.10 -19.81 -10.11
C ALA A 73 16.23 -19.01 -11.42
N ALA A 74 16.24 -17.68 -11.35
CA ALA A 74 16.48 -16.79 -12.49
C ALA A 74 17.95 -16.79 -12.97
N ALA A 75 18.89 -17.35 -12.21
CA ALA A 75 20.27 -17.56 -12.62
C ALA A 75 20.51 -18.90 -13.30
N GLN A 76 19.66 -19.90 -13.06
CA GLN A 76 19.80 -21.24 -13.61
C GLN A 76 18.98 -21.40 -14.90
N SER A 77 19.53 -22.09 -15.90
CA SER A 77 18.87 -22.38 -17.19
C SER A 77 17.77 -23.44 -17.10
N ARG A 78 17.76 -24.23 -16.02
CA ARG A 78 16.68 -25.13 -15.61
C ARG A 78 16.56 -25.05 -14.08
N PRO A 79 15.55 -24.38 -13.53
CA PRO A 79 15.33 -24.41 -12.09
C PRO A 79 15.07 -25.87 -11.69
N LYS A 80 15.92 -26.44 -10.84
CA LYS A 80 15.54 -27.67 -10.12
C LYS A 80 14.36 -27.27 -9.25
N SER A 81 13.21 -27.92 -9.44
CA SER A 81 12.04 -27.71 -8.57
C SER A 81 12.20 -28.53 -7.29
N PRO A 82 12.67 -27.93 -6.19
CA PRO A 82 12.07 -28.25 -4.91
C PRO A 82 11.54 -26.99 -4.19
N SER A 83 10.47 -27.21 -3.45
CA SER A 83 9.83 -26.37 -2.43
C SER A 83 9.15 -25.03 -2.80
N LEU A 84 9.02 -24.61 -4.07
CA LEU A 84 8.23 -23.40 -4.40
C LEU A 84 6.83 -23.40 -3.76
N ALA A 85 6.14 -24.54 -3.77
CA ALA A 85 4.85 -24.72 -3.09
C ALA A 85 4.94 -24.60 -1.57
N ALA A 86 6.07 -25.01 -0.96
CA ALA A 86 6.30 -24.84 0.47
C ALA A 86 6.61 -23.39 0.83
N VAL A 87 7.35 -22.68 -0.03
CA VAL A 87 7.65 -21.26 0.09
C VAL A 87 6.37 -20.43 -0.06
N GLU A 88 5.54 -20.73 -1.06
CA GLU A 88 4.22 -20.12 -1.24
C GLU A 88 3.33 -20.35 -0.02
N LYS A 89 3.26 -21.60 0.48
CA LYS A 89 2.53 -21.93 1.70
C LYS A 89 3.05 -21.17 2.92
N GLN A 90 4.36 -21.01 3.06
CA GLN A 90 4.99 -20.27 4.15
C GLN A 90 4.71 -18.77 4.06
N LEU A 91 4.74 -18.20 2.85
CA LEU A 91 4.39 -16.80 2.60
C LEU A 91 2.92 -16.53 2.93
N LEU A 92 2.01 -17.38 2.45
CA LEU A 92 0.58 -17.29 2.76
C LEU A 92 0.33 -17.33 4.28
N ALA A 93 0.99 -18.26 4.99
CA ALA A 93 0.91 -18.33 6.45
C ALA A 93 1.50 -17.10 7.15
N SER A 94 2.40 -16.38 6.49
CA SER A 94 3.05 -15.18 7.03
C SER A 94 2.21 -13.91 6.84
N VAL A 95 1.19 -13.89 5.97
CA VAL A 95 0.38 -12.68 5.68
C VAL A 95 -0.32 -12.15 6.94
N GLU A 96 -1.16 -12.97 7.58
CA GLU A 96 -1.91 -12.54 8.76
C GLU A 96 -0.98 -12.16 9.94
N SER A 97 0.12 -12.90 10.09
CA SER A 97 1.14 -12.61 11.10
C SER A 97 1.85 -11.29 10.84
N ALA A 98 2.25 -11.02 9.60
CA ALA A 98 2.94 -9.80 9.21
C ALA A 98 2.05 -8.57 9.40
N GLU A 99 0.78 -8.62 9.01
CA GLU A 99 -0.15 -7.50 9.23
C GLU A 99 -0.24 -7.12 10.71
N SER A 100 -0.41 -8.12 11.59
CA SER A 100 -0.49 -7.90 13.03
C SER A 100 0.81 -7.35 13.63
N VAL A 101 1.96 -7.83 13.15
CA VAL A 101 3.28 -7.40 13.64
C VAL A 101 3.58 -5.97 13.17
N VAL A 102 3.26 -5.63 11.92
CA VAL A 102 3.49 -4.30 11.35
C VAL A 102 2.61 -3.28 12.06
N VAL A 103 1.31 -3.56 12.26
CA VAL A 103 0.41 -2.67 13.01
C VAL A 103 0.96 -2.40 14.41
N ARG A 104 1.38 -3.44 15.14
CA ARG A 104 1.96 -3.30 16.49
C ARG A 104 3.27 -2.48 16.49
N ALA A 105 4.13 -2.67 15.49
CA ALA A 105 5.37 -1.91 15.38
C ALA A 105 5.09 -0.42 15.15
N PHE A 106 4.13 -0.10 14.28
CA PHE A 106 3.73 1.26 13.99
C PHE A 106 2.96 1.94 15.13
N GLU A 107 2.14 1.20 15.89
CA GLU A 107 1.45 1.73 17.06
C GLU A 107 2.41 2.25 18.13
N ARG A 108 3.58 1.62 18.29
CA ARG A 108 4.62 2.09 19.21
C ARG A 108 5.24 3.43 18.79
N THR A 109 5.09 3.81 17.53
CA THR A 109 5.59 5.08 16.98
C THR A 109 4.51 6.17 16.92
N LEU A 110 3.27 5.82 17.25
CA LEU A 110 2.18 6.80 17.34
C LEU A 110 2.46 7.78 18.48
N SER A 111 2.47 9.07 18.14
CA SER A 111 2.36 10.09 19.17
C SER A 111 0.96 10.04 19.79
N PRO A 112 0.82 10.35 21.09
CA PRO A 112 -0.50 10.48 21.70
C PRO A 112 -1.35 11.50 20.92
N ALA A 113 -2.66 11.25 20.85
CA ALA A 113 -3.60 12.16 20.20
C ALA A 113 -3.49 13.56 20.86
N PRO A 114 -3.48 14.65 20.06
CA PRO A 114 -3.36 15.97 20.63
C PRO A 114 -4.65 16.34 21.37
N GLU A 115 -4.54 17.29 22.28
CA GLU A 115 -5.69 17.86 22.98
C GLU A 115 -6.72 18.41 21.98
N CYS A 116 -8.00 18.39 22.40
CA CYS A 116 -9.09 18.86 21.56
C CYS A 116 -8.86 20.33 21.15
N PRO A 117 -8.83 20.65 19.85
CA PRO A 117 -8.52 22.01 19.41
C PRO A 117 -9.72 22.98 19.48
N VAL A 118 -10.93 22.48 19.78
CA VAL A 118 -12.18 23.25 19.85
C VAL A 118 -12.91 22.92 21.16
N PRO A 119 -13.07 23.89 22.09
CA PRO A 119 -13.76 23.66 23.35
C PRO A 119 -15.23 23.26 23.14
N GLY A 120 -15.71 22.26 23.89
CA GLY A 120 -17.09 21.78 23.83
C GLY A 120 -17.36 20.74 22.73
N GLU A 121 -16.34 20.35 21.96
CA GLU A 121 -16.43 19.32 20.92
C GLU A 121 -15.61 18.05 21.25
N GLU A 122 -15.28 17.82 22.53
CA GLU A 122 -14.37 16.76 22.97
C GLU A 122 -14.85 15.37 22.53
N THR A 123 -16.16 15.11 22.58
CA THR A 123 -16.75 13.84 22.13
C THR A 123 -16.59 13.63 20.62
N ALA A 124 -16.81 14.69 19.82
CA ALA A 124 -16.64 14.62 18.37
C ALA A 124 -15.16 14.45 18.00
N TRP A 125 -14.25 15.14 18.71
CA TRP A 125 -12.81 15.00 18.55
C TRP A 125 -12.33 13.58 18.85
N GLN A 126 -12.83 12.96 19.92
CA GLN A 126 -12.51 11.58 20.27
C GLN A 126 -12.99 10.60 19.18
N SER A 127 -14.23 10.75 18.70
CA SER A 127 -14.80 9.91 17.64
C SER A 127 -14.02 10.02 16.32
N PHE A 128 -13.65 11.25 15.93
CA PHE A 128 -12.82 11.49 14.74
C PHE A 128 -11.45 10.82 14.86
N ASN A 129 -10.76 10.96 15.99
CA ASN A 129 -9.44 10.33 16.18
C ASN A 129 -9.50 8.80 16.14
N GLN A 130 -10.53 8.19 16.74
CA GLN A 130 -10.73 6.74 16.63
C GLN A 130 -10.92 6.28 15.18
N THR A 131 -11.59 7.07 14.35
CA THR A 131 -11.77 6.78 12.93
C THR A 131 -10.48 6.98 12.14
N ALA A 132 -9.71 8.02 12.45
CA ALA A 132 -8.38 8.24 11.88
C ALA A 132 -7.41 7.09 12.22
N ASP A 133 -7.41 6.62 13.47
CA ASP A 133 -6.56 5.51 13.92
C ASP A 133 -6.95 4.18 13.28
N ARG A 134 -8.26 3.91 13.13
CA ARG A 134 -8.73 2.74 12.37
C ARG A 134 -8.29 2.79 10.90
N SER A 135 -8.40 3.95 10.27
CA SER A 135 -7.97 4.15 8.88
C SER A 135 -6.47 3.95 8.73
N PHE A 136 -5.69 4.45 9.68
CA PHE A 136 -4.26 4.23 9.76
C PHE A 136 -3.90 2.74 9.83
N ARG A 137 -4.45 2.02 10.83
CA ARG A 137 -4.18 0.58 11.02
C ARG A 137 -4.50 -0.20 9.74
N ARG A 138 -5.60 0.14 9.08
CA ARG A 138 -5.99 -0.44 7.80
C ARG A 138 -4.96 -0.19 6.71
N TYR A 139 -4.49 1.05 6.52
CA TYR A 139 -3.50 1.35 5.47
C TYR A 139 -2.16 0.67 5.72
N VAL A 140 -1.74 0.54 6.97
CA VAL A 140 -0.53 -0.22 7.32
C VAL A 140 -0.70 -1.71 7.04
N SER A 141 -1.82 -2.31 7.44
CA SER A 141 -2.14 -3.71 7.14
C SER A 141 -2.21 -3.93 5.62
N LEU A 142 -2.90 -3.07 4.86
CA LEU A 142 -2.95 -3.14 3.40
C LEU A 142 -1.57 -3.02 2.75
N SER A 143 -0.69 -2.15 3.27
CA SER A 143 0.69 -2.06 2.78
C SER A 143 1.45 -3.36 3.01
N ALA A 144 1.32 -3.98 4.17
CA ALA A 144 1.98 -5.25 4.49
C ALA A 144 1.44 -6.38 3.61
N HIS A 145 0.11 -6.46 3.48
CA HIS A 145 -0.60 -7.42 2.64
C HIS A 145 -0.13 -7.35 1.20
N LEU A 146 -0.21 -6.18 0.56
CA LEU A 146 0.17 -5.98 -0.83
C LEU A 146 1.67 -6.18 -1.06
N THR A 147 2.51 -5.90 -0.05
CA THR A 147 3.93 -6.22 -0.13
C THR A 147 4.11 -7.74 -0.24
N LEU A 148 3.40 -8.54 0.55
CA LEU A 148 3.48 -10.00 0.51
C LEU A 148 2.81 -10.59 -0.74
N ASP A 149 1.70 -10.02 -1.21
CA ASP A 149 1.07 -10.41 -2.46
C ASP A 149 2.02 -10.24 -3.64
N ALA A 150 2.78 -9.13 -3.70
CA ALA A 150 3.81 -8.94 -4.72
C ALA A 150 4.85 -10.08 -4.73
N HIS A 151 5.11 -10.73 -3.59
CA HIS A 151 6.03 -11.86 -3.51
C HIS A 151 5.39 -13.16 -4.02
N LEU A 152 4.11 -13.36 -3.74
CA LEU A 152 3.34 -14.46 -4.31
C LEU A 152 3.27 -14.32 -5.84
N GLU A 153 3.03 -13.11 -6.35
CA GLU A 153 3.04 -12.83 -7.78
C GLU A 153 4.42 -13.01 -8.41
N LEU A 154 5.49 -12.69 -7.67
CA LEU A 154 6.86 -12.96 -8.12
C LEU A 154 7.15 -14.46 -8.23
N ILE A 155 6.58 -15.30 -7.35
CA ILE A 155 6.67 -16.77 -7.48
C ILE A 155 5.89 -17.24 -8.71
N ARG A 156 4.67 -16.73 -8.91
CA ARG A 156 3.85 -17.05 -10.10
C ARG A 156 4.54 -16.63 -11.39
N ALA A 157 5.28 -15.52 -11.37
CA ALA A 157 6.04 -15.01 -12.49
C ALA A 157 7.07 -16.01 -13.04
N LEU A 158 7.60 -16.92 -12.21
CA LEU A 158 8.54 -17.97 -12.67
C LEU A 158 7.94 -18.81 -13.82
N GLY A 159 6.64 -19.11 -13.75
CA GLY A 159 5.93 -19.85 -14.79
C GLY A 159 5.18 -18.95 -15.76
N THR A 160 4.69 -17.79 -15.28
CA THR A 160 3.76 -16.92 -16.02
C THR A 160 4.28 -15.49 -16.04
N PRO A 161 5.01 -15.06 -17.09
CA PRO A 161 5.60 -13.72 -17.14
C PRO A 161 4.62 -12.57 -16.89
N ALA A 162 3.34 -12.74 -17.25
CA ALA A 162 2.30 -11.72 -17.02
C ALA A 162 2.13 -11.33 -15.54
N ALA A 163 2.41 -12.23 -14.59
CA ALA A 163 2.32 -11.93 -13.15
C ALA A 163 3.32 -10.84 -12.70
N LEU A 164 4.36 -10.54 -13.50
CA LEU A 164 5.28 -9.42 -13.23
C LEU A 164 4.55 -8.05 -13.23
N ILE A 165 3.43 -7.94 -13.94
CA ILE A 165 2.58 -6.74 -13.91
C ILE A 165 2.02 -6.55 -12.50
N ASP A 166 1.49 -7.63 -11.92
CA ASP A 166 0.85 -7.61 -10.62
C ASP A 166 1.86 -7.33 -9.51
N VAL A 167 3.12 -7.79 -9.65
CA VAL A 167 4.22 -7.38 -8.78
C VAL A 167 4.39 -5.86 -8.74
N ILE A 168 4.42 -5.20 -9.91
CA ILE A 168 4.61 -3.75 -10.00
C ILE A 168 3.41 -3.01 -9.37
N VAL A 169 2.19 -3.44 -9.69
CA VAL A 169 0.96 -2.84 -9.16
C VAL A 169 0.88 -2.98 -7.65
N ALA A 170 1.16 -4.17 -7.12
CA ALA A 170 1.11 -4.46 -5.70
C ALA A 170 2.14 -3.66 -4.92
N LEU A 171 3.39 -3.56 -5.40
CA LEU A 171 4.44 -2.77 -4.74
C LEU A 171 4.17 -1.27 -4.78
N ALA A 172 3.69 -0.74 -5.92
CA ALA A 172 3.31 0.68 -6.03
C ALA A 172 2.19 1.02 -5.04
N SER A 173 1.17 0.16 -4.98
CA SER A 173 0.02 0.31 -4.08
C SER A 173 0.44 0.19 -2.61
N ALA A 174 1.29 -0.79 -2.28
CA ALA A 174 1.83 -0.98 -0.95
C ALA A 174 2.56 0.28 -0.45
N HIS A 175 3.47 0.84 -1.27
CA HIS A 175 4.22 2.03 -0.88
C HIS A 175 3.31 3.27 -0.78
N ALA A 176 2.30 3.40 -1.63
CA ALA A 176 1.32 4.48 -1.53
C ALA A 176 0.50 4.36 -0.23
N TYR A 177 0.05 3.17 0.14
CA TYR A 177 -0.62 2.93 1.41
C TYR A 177 0.29 3.24 2.61
N LEU A 178 1.55 2.79 2.59
CA LEU A 178 2.52 3.08 3.62
C LEU A 178 2.76 4.59 3.78
N THR A 179 2.89 5.30 2.65
CA THR A 179 3.09 6.75 2.63
C THR A 179 1.86 7.49 3.15
N CYS A 180 0.66 7.07 2.75
CA CYS A 180 -0.60 7.64 3.27
C CYS A 180 -0.77 7.38 4.76
N ALA A 181 -0.46 6.16 5.20
CA ALA A 181 -0.45 5.79 6.61
C ALA A 181 0.54 6.67 7.39
N ALA A 182 1.79 6.78 6.94
CA ALA A 182 2.80 7.66 7.53
C ALA A 182 2.36 9.13 7.55
N GLY A 183 1.70 9.62 6.49
CA GLY A 183 1.12 10.95 6.44
C GLY A 183 0.01 11.16 7.49
N SER A 184 -0.86 10.17 7.69
CA SER A 184 -1.91 10.21 8.72
C SER A 184 -1.37 10.19 10.16
N LEU A 185 -0.15 9.65 10.36
CA LEU A 185 0.52 9.63 11.66
C LEU A 185 1.37 10.86 11.97
N ARG A 186 2.08 11.36 10.96
CA ARG A 186 3.08 12.41 11.13
C ARG A 186 2.48 13.81 11.18
N HIS A 187 1.17 13.93 10.96
CA HIS A 187 0.48 15.21 10.95
C HIS A 187 -0.66 15.26 11.98
N THR A 188 -0.30 15.13 13.25
CA THR A 188 -1.09 15.66 14.38
C THR A 188 -1.71 17.02 14.04
N SER A 189 -0.94 17.90 13.39
CA SER A 189 -1.39 19.19 12.87
C SER A 189 -2.48 19.10 11.81
N PHE A 190 -2.43 18.11 10.91
CA PHE A 190 -3.46 17.90 9.89
C PHE A 190 -4.76 17.40 10.51
N ARG A 191 -4.71 16.48 11.48
CA ARG A 191 -5.90 16.06 12.24
C ARG A 191 -6.57 17.26 12.92
N VAL A 192 -5.77 18.12 13.56
CA VAL A 192 -6.24 19.37 14.18
C VAL A 192 -6.85 20.33 13.15
N GLN A 193 -6.21 20.54 12.00
CA GLN A 193 -6.72 21.42 10.95
C GLN A 193 -8.00 20.89 10.30
N ALA A 194 -8.05 19.59 9.98
CA ALA A 194 -9.24 18.94 9.43
C ALA A 194 -10.43 19.07 10.37
N PHE A 195 -10.20 18.90 11.68
CA PHE A 195 -11.24 19.06 12.67
C PHE A 195 -11.68 20.52 12.82
N ARG A 196 -10.75 21.48 12.91
CA ARG A 196 -11.11 22.92 12.94
C ARG A 196 -11.92 23.35 11.72
N GLN A 197 -11.54 22.86 10.54
CA GLN A 197 -12.29 23.11 9.31
C GLN A 197 -13.69 22.52 9.39
N ALA A 198 -13.81 21.27 9.86
CA ALA A 198 -15.09 20.60 10.03
C ALA A 198 -16.01 21.28 11.06
N SER A 199 -15.48 21.76 12.19
CA SER A 199 -16.24 22.52 13.19
C SER A 199 -16.77 23.82 12.58
N TRP A 200 -15.93 24.53 11.82
CA TRP A 200 -16.36 25.72 11.10
C TRP A 200 -17.43 25.41 10.06
N ASP A 201 -17.25 24.36 9.25
CA ASP A 201 -18.22 23.95 8.22
C ASP A 201 -19.55 23.48 8.83
N ALA A 202 -19.53 22.77 9.96
CA ALA A 202 -20.72 22.34 10.69
C ALA A 202 -21.52 23.51 11.26
N SER A 203 -20.85 24.61 11.62
CA SER A 203 -21.53 25.83 12.12
C SER A 203 -22.29 26.61 11.03
N ARG A 204 -22.09 26.27 9.75
CA ARG A 204 -22.74 27.00 8.64
C ARG A 204 -24.24 26.67 8.58
N PRO A 205 -25.12 27.65 8.32
CA PRO A 205 -26.58 27.44 8.31
C PRO A 205 -27.03 26.29 7.40
N THR A 206 -26.38 26.13 6.25
CA THR A 206 -26.63 25.05 5.30
C THR A 206 -26.29 23.67 5.87
N SER A 207 -25.17 23.55 6.59
CA SER A 207 -24.72 22.29 7.19
C SER A 207 -25.60 21.90 8.40
N VAL A 208 -26.01 22.90 9.18
CA VAL A 208 -26.99 22.74 10.27
C VAL A 208 -28.32 22.22 9.73
N ALA A 209 -28.82 22.80 8.63
CA ALA A 209 -30.04 22.35 7.97
C ALA A 209 -29.95 20.92 7.40
N LEU A 210 -28.72 20.45 7.10
CA LEU A 210 -28.45 19.10 6.61
C LEU A 210 -28.11 18.10 7.72
N GLY A 211 -27.99 18.55 8.98
CA GLY A 211 -27.67 17.70 10.12
C GLY A 211 -26.29 17.04 10.05
N LEU A 212 -25.31 17.67 9.40
CA LEU A 212 -23.96 17.12 9.24
C LEU A 212 -23.17 17.27 10.54
N GLY A 213 -22.71 16.16 11.12
CA GLY A 213 -21.89 16.17 12.33
C GLY A 213 -20.42 16.50 12.06
N VAL A 214 -19.78 17.12 13.05
CA VAL A 214 -18.37 17.56 12.98
C VAL A 214 -17.42 16.38 12.74
N SER A 215 -17.67 15.24 13.39
CA SER A 215 -16.83 14.04 13.26
C SER A 215 -16.86 13.47 11.84
N GLU A 216 -18.03 13.43 11.22
CA GLU A 216 -18.22 12.95 9.85
C GLU A 216 -17.52 13.85 8.84
N LEU A 217 -17.69 15.17 8.97
CA LEU A 217 -17.03 16.17 8.12
C LEU A 217 -15.50 16.15 8.27
N ALA A 218 -14.99 16.01 9.49
CA ALA A 218 -13.57 15.88 9.76
C ALA A 218 -13.00 14.59 9.12
N SER A 219 -13.72 13.48 9.27
CA SER A 219 -13.35 12.19 8.65
C SER A 219 -13.34 12.28 7.13
N GLN A 220 -14.33 12.94 6.54
CA GLN A 220 -14.38 13.17 5.10
C GLN A 220 -13.18 14.00 4.62
N THR A 221 -12.89 15.12 5.28
CA THR A 221 -11.74 15.98 4.96
C THR A 221 -10.43 15.21 5.02
N LEU A 222 -10.28 14.35 6.05
CA LEU A 222 -9.14 13.45 6.18
C LEU A 222 -9.03 12.47 5.01
N HIS A 223 -10.13 11.82 4.64
CA HIS A 223 -10.13 10.87 3.53
C HIS A 223 -9.88 11.51 2.17
N GLU A 224 -10.41 12.71 1.91
CA GLU A 224 -10.16 13.44 0.67
C GLU A 224 -8.68 13.80 0.53
N PHE A 225 -8.06 14.28 1.60
CA PHE A 225 -6.62 14.55 1.62
C PHE A 225 -5.81 13.28 1.40
N LEU A 226 -6.11 12.20 2.14
CA LEU A 226 -5.39 10.93 2.02
C LEU A 226 -5.58 10.31 0.63
N GLY A 227 -6.78 10.38 0.04
CA GLY A 227 -7.08 9.87 -1.30
C GLY A 227 -6.35 10.64 -2.42
N SER A 228 -6.28 11.97 -2.30
CA SER A 228 -5.50 12.80 -3.23
C SER A 228 -4.01 12.48 -3.16
N LYS A 229 -3.46 12.34 -1.94
CA LYS A 229 -2.07 11.93 -1.72
C LYS A 229 -1.82 10.52 -2.24
N PHE A 230 -2.70 9.57 -1.93
CA PHE A 230 -2.60 8.19 -2.40
C PHE A 230 -2.49 8.14 -3.92
N SER A 231 -3.42 8.77 -4.64
CA SER A 231 -3.43 8.76 -6.10
C SER A 231 -2.14 9.34 -6.69
N SER A 232 -1.64 10.44 -6.10
CA SER A 232 -0.39 11.07 -6.51
C SER A 232 0.83 10.18 -6.22
N HIS A 233 0.84 9.48 -5.08
CA HIS A 233 1.91 8.57 -4.69
C HIS A 233 1.92 7.31 -5.54
N VAL A 234 0.77 6.67 -5.80
CA VAL A 234 0.69 5.49 -6.69
C VAL A 234 1.24 5.84 -8.06
N VAL A 235 0.78 6.94 -8.69
CA VAL A 235 1.25 7.33 -10.03
C VAL A 235 2.76 7.55 -10.06
N ARG A 236 3.30 8.25 -9.05
CA ARG A 236 4.74 8.51 -8.95
C ARG A 236 5.55 7.21 -8.74
N GLU A 237 5.15 6.40 -7.78
CA GLU A 237 5.85 5.15 -7.45
C GLU A 237 5.79 4.16 -8.62
N GLN A 238 4.62 4.02 -9.23
CA GLN A 238 4.45 3.17 -10.39
C GLN A 238 5.35 3.62 -11.55
N ALA A 239 5.42 4.92 -11.85
CA ALA A 239 6.31 5.44 -12.89
C ALA A 239 7.79 5.12 -12.60
N GLN A 240 8.24 5.23 -11.35
CA GLN A 240 9.61 4.89 -10.94
C GLN A 240 9.90 3.39 -11.04
N LEU A 241 8.95 2.55 -10.63
CA LEU A 241 9.07 1.09 -10.71
C LEU A 241 9.10 0.64 -12.18
N GLU A 242 8.25 1.22 -13.03
CA GLU A 242 8.22 0.97 -14.46
C GLU A 242 9.51 1.40 -15.16
N GLU A 243 10.03 2.58 -14.84
CA GLU A 243 11.30 3.07 -15.38
C GLU A 243 12.46 2.15 -15.02
N PHE A 244 12.54 1.75 -13.74
CA PHE A 244 13.55 0.79 -13.28
C PHE A 244 13.40 -0.57 -13.99
N PHE A 245 12.17 -1.06 -14.13
CA PHE A 245 11.89 -2.33 -14.77
C PHE A 245 12.27 -2.33 -16.25
N LEU A 246 11.95 -1.25 -16.98
CA LEU A 246 12.35 -1.08 -18.38
C LEU A 246 13.87 -0.97 -18.52
N TRP A 247 14.53 -0.16 -17.68
CA TRP A 247 15.98 -0.05 -17.67
C TRP A 247 16.65 -1.41 -17.44
N ALA A 248 16.17 -2.19 -16.47
CA ALA A 248 16.73 -3.50 -16.14
C ALA A 248 16.46 -4.58 -17.20
N THR A 249 15.47 -4.38 -18.07
CA THR A 249 15.10 -5.33 -19.15
C THR A 249 15.57 -4.89 -20.53
N GLY A 250 16.29 -3.76 -20.64
CA GLY A 250 16.80 -3.23 -21.91
C GLY A 250 15.71 -2.60 -22.80
N GLY A 251 14.62 -2.15 -22.19
CA GLY A 251 13.44 -1.57 -22.86
C GLY A 251 13.58 -0.12 -23.28
#